data_AF-A0A8S8XW31-F1
#
_entry.id   AF-A0A8S8XW31-F1
#
_cell.length_a   1.000
_cell.length_b   1.000
_cell.length_c   1.000
_cell.angle_alpha   90.00
_cell.angle_beta   90.00
_cell.angle_gamma   90.00
#
_symmetry.space_group_name_H-M   'P 1'
#
loop_
_entity.id
_entity.type
_entity.pdbx_description
1 polymer ?
#
loop_
_entity_poly.entity_id
_entity_poly.type
_entity_poly.pdbx_seq_one_letter_code
_entity_poly.pdbx_strand_id
1 'polypeptide(L)' 'MGVQRSAYRQPATPQGLKAIEDGTLTWLDDDMYNNLNTGVLEQYLEEKNLRNPSKVPTGAPPKVLLGIAIGAVFSA' A
#
# COMPACT_ATOMS: atom_id res chain seq x y z
N MET A 1 16.41 7.85 -27.83
CA MET A 1 16.84 7.59 -26.45
C MET A 1 15.91 6.52 -25.89
N GLY A 2 16.35 5.26 -25.84
CA GLY A 2 15.51 4.15 -25.38
C GLY A 2 15.33 4.24 -23.86
N VAL A 3 14.10 4.18 -23.37
CA VAL A 3 13.82 4.09 -21.94
C VAL A 3 14.50 2.82 -21.44
N GLN A 4 15.54 2.94 -20.62
CA GLN A 4 16.17 1.77 -20.00
C GLN A 4 15.13 1.11 -19.10
N ARG A 5 14.55 0.02 -19.59
CA ARG A 5 13.71 -0.85 -18.76
C ARG A 5 14.68 -1.67 -17.92
N SER A 6 14.99 -1.17 -16.72
CA SER A 6 15.51 -2.00 -15.65
C SER A 6 14.66 -3.26 -15.57
N ALA A 7 15.27 -4.43 -15.36
CA ALA A 7 14.51 -5.59 -14.95
C ALA A 7 13.69 -5.14 -13.73
N TYR A 8 12.37 -5.27 -13.83
CA TYR A 8 11.39 -4.61 -12.95
C TYR A 8 11.53 -4.99 -11.46
N ARG A 9 12.43 -5.92 -11.11
CA ARG A 9 12.66 -6.39 -9.75
C ARG A 9 14.00 -5.94 -9.20
N GLN A 10 13.95 -5.21 -8.10
CA GLN A 10 15.12 -4.92 -7.28
C GLN A 10 15.38 -6.11 -6.33
N PRO A 11 16.64 -6.36 -5.93
CA PRO A 11 16.93 -7.31 -4.86
C PRO A 11 16.37 -6.78 -3.53
N ALA A 12 15.85 -7.69 -2.71
CA ALA A 12 15.39 -7.34 -1.37
C ALA A 12 16.58 -7.02 -0.46
N THR A 13 16.40 -6.07 0.46
CA THR A 13 17.42 -5.69 1.44
C THR A 13 17.40 -6.64 2.64
N PRO A 14 18.53 -6.86 3.33
CA PRO A 14 18.56 -7.69 4.55
C PRO A 14 17.60 -7.22 5.66
N GLN A 15 17.46 -5.91 5.83
CA GLN A 15 16.57 -5.33 6.87
C GLN A 15 15.10 -5.59 6.53
N GLY A 16 14.69 -5.32 5.29
CA GLY A 16 13.34 -5.66 4.82
C GLY A 16 13.01 -7.15 4.89
N LEU A 17 13.95 -8.03 4.56
CA LEU A 17 13.75 -9.47 4.72
C LEU A 17 13.51 -9.85 6.19
N LYS A 18 14.27 -9.27 7.10
CA LYS A 18 14.09 -9.47 8.54
C LYS A 18 12.74 -8.94 9.03
N ALA A 19 12.34 -7.73 8.61
CA ALA A 19 11.05 -7.16 8.97
C ALA A 19 9.85 -7.97 8.43
N ILE A 20 10.02 -8.59 7.26
CA ILE A 20 9.04 -9.52 6.67
C ILE A 20 8.97 -10.82 7.48
N GLU A 21 10.12 -11.41 7.83
CA GLU A 21 10.21 -12.64 8.63
C GLU A 21 9.62 -12.45 10.05
N ASP A 22 9.95 -11.34 10.70
CA ASP A 22 9.46 -11.00 12.04
C ASP A 22 7.99 -10.51 12.01
N GLY A 23 7.39 -10.30 10.83
CA GLY A 23 6.04 -9.75 10.66
C GLY A 23 5.89 -8.30 11.15
N THR A 24 7.01 -7.60 11.35
CA THR A 24 7.09 -6.24 11.90
C THR A 24 7.01 -5.15 10.84
N LEU A 25 7.01 -5.53 9.55
CA LEU A 25 6.92 -4.59 8.44
C LEU A 25 5.67 -3.69 8.53
N THR A 26 5.91 -2.38 8.65
CA THR A 26 4.90 -1.34 8.81
C THR A 26 4.60 -0.66 7.47
N TRP A 27 3.41 -0.07 7.34
CA TRP A 27 3.04 0.61 6.09
C TRP A 27 3.81 1.92 5.93
N LEU A 28 4.51 2.07 4.80
CA LEU A 28 5.37 3.22 4.45
C LEU A 28 6.48 3.51 5.47
N ASP A 29 7.06 2.47 6.08
CA ASP A 29 8.32 2.60 6.81
C ASP A 29 9.54 2.46 5.87
N ASP A 30 10.73 2.76 6.39
CA ASP A 30 11.98 2.72 5.62
C ASP A 30 12.27 1.32 5.04
N ASP A 31 11.99 0.27 5.80
CA ASP A 31 12.19 -1.11 5.36
C ASP A 31 11.25 -1.47 4.20
N MET A 32 9.99 -1.05 4.24
CA MET A 32 9.05 -1.24 3.14
C MET A 32 9.44 -0.40 1.92
N TYR A 33 9.81 0.87 2.11
CA TYR A 33 10.23 1.76 1.01
C TYR A 33 11.45 1.21 0.27
N ASN A 34 12.45 0.71 1.00
CA ASN A 34 13.66 0.14 0.41
C ASN A 34 13.44 -1.20 -0.28
N ASN A 35 12.28 -1.84 -0.08
CA ASN A 35 11.91 -3.11 -0.70
C ASN A 35 10.77 -2.99 -1.71
N LEU A 36 10.42 -1.76 -2.11
CA LEU A 36 9.48 -1.51 -3.21
C LEU A 36 9.96 -2.21 -4.49
N ASN A 37 9.00 -2.79 -5.22
CA ASN A 37 9.24 -3.57 -6.45
C ASN A 37 10.12 -4.82 -6.24
N THR A 38 10.13 -5.39 -5.03
CA THR A 38 10.70 -6.72 -4.78
C THR A 38 9.58 -7.77 -4.79
N GLY A 39 9.83 -8.94 -5.40
CA GLY A 39 8.81 -10.00 -5.45
C GLY A 39 8.44 -10.57 -4.07
N VAL A 40 9.37 -10.49 -3.10
CA VAL A 40 9.14 -10.98 -1.73
C VAL A 40 8.19 -10.04 -0.97
N LEU A 41 8.33 -8.72 -1.15
CA LEU A 41 7.38 -7.76 -0.56
C LEU A 41 5.97 -7.93 -1.14
N GLU A 42 5.86 -8.12 -2.47
CA GLU A 42 4.59 -8.37 -3.13
C GLU A 42 3.87 -9.60 -2.55
N GLN A 43 4.58 -10.72 -2.43
CA GLN A 43 4.04 -11.95 -1.85
C GLN A 43 3.62 -11.77 -0.38
N TYR A 44 4.45 -11.08 0.42
CA TYR A 44 4.14 -10.82 1.82
C TYR A 44 2.85 -9.98 1.97
N LEU A 45 2.70 -8.91 1.16
CA LEU A 45 1.51 -8.06 1.20
C LEU A 45 0.26 -8.80 0.72
N GLU A 46 0.38 -9.66 -0.28
CA GLU A 46 -0.72 -10.52 -0.76
C GLU A 46 -1.17 -11.50 0.33
N GLU A 47 -0.23 -12.20 0.97
CA GLU A 47 -0.53 -13.11 2.08
C GLU A 47 -1.14 -12.35 3.28
N LYS A 48 -0.61 -11.18 3.60
CA LYS A 48 -1.15 -10.34 4.68
C LYS A 48 -2.57 -9.87 4.37
N ASN A 49 -2.88 -9.53 3.13
CA ASN A 49 -4.22 -9.15 2.70
C ASN A 49 -5.18 -10.35 2.67
N LEU A 50 -4.72 -11.56 2.34
CA LEU A 50 -5.54 -12.77 2.43
C LEU A 50 -5.87 -13.13 3.89
N ARG A 51 -4.90 -13.01 4.80
CA ARG A 51 -5.08 -13.30 6.23
C ARG A 51 -5.86 -12.21 6.97
N ASN A 52 -5.56 -10.96 6.65
CA ASN A 52 -6.15 -9.76 7.23
C ASN A 52 -6.58 -8.85 6.08
N PRO A 53 -7.76 -9.08 5.47
CA PRO A 53 -8.25 -8.21 4.43
C PRO A 53 -8.29 -6.79 4.98
N SER A 54 -7.54 -5.90 4.33
CA SER A 54 -7.50 -4.50 4.72
C SER A 54 -8.94 -4.00 4.73
N LYS A 55 -9.48 -3.66 5.91
CA LYS A 55 -10.81 -3.04 6.05
C LYS A 55 -10.73 -1.61 5.56
N VAL A 56 -10.47 -1.41 4.27
CA VAL A 56 -10.80 -0.16 3.62
C VAL A 56 -12.33 -0.13 3.61
N PRO A 57 -12.99 0.80 4.33
CA PRO A 57 -14.44 0.86 4.32
C PRO A 57 -14.89 1.11 2.87
N THR A 58 -15.67 0.18 2.31
CA THR A 58 -16.20 0.27 0.95
C THR A 58 -17.22 1.41 0.79
N GLY A 59 -17.72 1.97 1.91
CA GLY A 59 -18.65 3.10 1.92
C GLY A 59 -17.97 4.47 1.91
N ALA A 60 -18.68 5.48 1.41
CA ALA A 60 -18.23 6.86 1.49
C ALA A 60 -18.04 7.27 2.96
N PRO A 61 -16.87 7.79 3.36
CA PRO A 61 -16.65 8.22 4.73
C PRO A 61 -17.63 9.35 5.08
N PRO A 62 -18.06 9.50 6.36
CA PRO A 62 -19.06 10.47 6.77
C PRO A 62 -18.74 11.92 6.34
N LYS A 63 -17.46 12.26 6.25
CA LYS A 63 -16.98 13.57 5.78
C LYS A 63 -17.32 13.84 4.30
N VAL A 64 -17.28 12.82 3.45
CA VAL A 64 -17.64 12.93 2.03
C VAL A 64 -19.15 13.12 1.90
N LEU A 65 -19.95 12.35 2.64
CA LEU A 65 -21.41 12.53 2.67
C LEU A 65 -21.81 13.94 3.14
N LEU A 66 -21.12 14.48 4.15
CA LEU A 66 -21.33 15.85 4.62
C LEU A 66 -21.00 16.89 3.53
N GLY A 67 -19.90 16.70 2.79
CA GLY A 67 -19.54 17.57 1.67
C GLY A 67 -20.59 17.56 0.55
N ILE A 68 -21.11 16.38 0.21
CA ILE A 68 -22.20 16.23 -0.78
C ILE A 68 -23.46 16.96 -0.31
N ALA A 69 -23.85 16.80 0.96
CA ALA A 69 -25.02 17.47 1.52
C ALA A 69 -24.90 19.00 1.49
N ILE A 70 -23.74 19.54 1.86
CA ILE A 70 -23.47 20.98 1.78
C ILE A 70 -23.55 21.44 0.31
N GLY A 71 -22.88 20.73 -0.60
CA GLY A 71 -22.92 21.05 -2.02
C GLY A 71 -24.34 21.07 -2.59
N ALA A 72 -25.18 20.11 -2.21
CA ALA A 72 -26.58 20.06 -2.64
C ALA A 72 -27.42 21.26 -2.15
N VAL A 73 -27.16 21.75 -0.93
CA VAL A 73 -27.86 22.93 -0.38
C VAL A 73 -27.49 24.22 -1.11
N PHE A 74 -26.23 24.39 -1.52
CA PHE A 74 -25.75 25.61 -2.17
C PHE A 74 -25.73 25.55 -3.71
N SER A 75 -26.05 24.40 -4.31
CA SER A 75 -26.18 24.24 -5.76
C SER A 75 -27.60 24.54 -6.28
N ALA A 76 -28.55 24.79 -5.38
CA ALA A 76 -29.93 25.17 -5.69
C ALA A 76 -30.10 26.69 -5.81
#